data_AF-A0A351MS73-F1
#
_entry.id   AF-A0A351MS73-F1
#
_cell.length_a   1.000
_cell.length_b   1.000
_cell.length_c   1.000
_cell.angle_alpha   90.00
_cell.angle_beta   90.00
_cell.angle_gamma   90.00
#
_symmetry.space_group_name_H-M   'P 1'
#
loop_
_entity.id
_entity.type
_entity.pdbx_description
1 polymer ?
#
loop_
_entity_poly.entity_id
_entity_poly.type
_entity_poly.pdbx_seq_one_letter_code
_entity_poly.pdbx_strand_id
1 'polypeptide(L)'
;MRTVFFLFPLIAFTQEAERTCTLKLAWWDAPATIPGPTLALASDGAEPKPFSPQVMNFTTTARNRGDVANLVVKEISKDPKAGKDTITWNPFASVNLPKGDDTLGVILLTDTAGKKGAGRAFSIDPTKFPMGSVRLVNLTNHQLLLGMDGRTVLATAGNTVTHPRIF
;
A
#
# COMPACT_ATOMS: atom_id res chain seq x y z
N MET A 1 -1.96 22.87 62.71
CA MET A 1 -1.52 23.27 61.35
C MET A 1 -0.65 22.16 60.79
N ARG A 2 -1.19 21.28 59.93
CA ARG A 2 -0.45 20.23 59.22
C ARG A 2 -0.90 20.28 57.76
N THR A 3 -0.07 20.85 56.91
CA THR A 3 -0.27 20.92 55.47
C THR A 3 0.20 19.59 54.88
N VAL A 4 -0.71 18.81 54.30
CA VAL A 4 -0.39 17.58 53.57
C VAL A 4 -0.20 17.95 52.10
N PHE A 5 1.01 17.78 51.57
CA PHE A 5 1.29 17.86 50.15
C PHE A 5 0.90 16.53 49.50
N PHE A 6 -0.06 16.56 48.57
CA PHE A 6 -0.27 15.47 47.62
C PHE A 6 0.66 15.68 46.42
N LEU A 7 1.73 14.89 46.34
CA LEU A 7 2.46 14.70 45.07
C LEU A 7 1.62 13.79 44.18
N PHE A 8 1.03 14.34 43.13
CA PHE A 8 0.52 13.57 42.01
C PHE A 8 1.71 13.18 41.11
N PRO A 9 1.91 11.89 40.76
CA PRO A 9 2.89 11.54 39.76
C PRO A 9 2.36 12.01 38.40
N LEU A 10 3.13 12.87 37.72
CA LEU A 10 2.96 13.13 36.29
C LEU A 10 3.20 11.79 35.57
N ILE A 11 2.12 11.15 35.12
CA ILE A 11 2.22 10.04 34.17
C ILE A 11 2.67 10.68 32.85
N ALA A 12 3.97 10.58 32.56
CA ALA A 12 4.49 10.88 31.25
C ALA A 12 3.92 9.83 30.28
N PHE A 13 2.85 10.20 29.56
CA PHE A 13 2.50 9.51 28.33
C PHE A 13 3.67 9.71 27.36
N THR A 14 4.55 8.72 27.27
CA THR A 14 5.47 8.61 26.14
C THR A 14 4.60 8.33 24.91
N GLN A 15 4.21 9.38 24.20
CA GLN A 15 3.66 9.28 22.86
C GLN A 15 4.74 8.62 22.02
N GLU A 16 4.61 7.31 21.75
CA GLU A 16 5.49 6.60 20.82
C GLU A 16 5.56 7.44 19.55
N ALA A 17 6.77 7.83 19.16
CA ALA A 17 6.98 8.65 17.97
C ALA A 17 6.35 7.93 16.78
N GLU A 18 5.30 8.52 16.22
CA GLU A 18 4.52 7.90 15.15
C GLU A 18 5.45 7.62 13.96
N ARG A 19 5.63 6.33 13.63
CA ARG A 19 6.55 5.87 12.60
C ARG A 19 6.23 6.56 11.28
N THR A 20 7.26 7.03 10.57
CA THR A 20 7.10 7.57 9.23
C THR A 20 7.71 6.61 8.22
N CYS A 21 7.00 6.34 7.11
CA CYS A 21 7.53 5.52 6.02
C CYS A 21 7.17 6.12 4.65
N THR A 22 7.92 5.71 3.63
CA THR A 22 7.66 6.06 2.22
C THR A 22 6.97 4.90 1.54
N LEU A 23 5.79 5.15 0.99
CA LEU A 23 5.04 4.19 0.19
C LEU A 23 5.38 4.41 -1.27
N LYS A 24 5.71 3.33 -1.98
CA LYS A 24 5.72 3.25 -3.44
C LYS A 24 4.42 2.57 -3.87
N LEU A 25 3.56 3.27 -4.59
CA LEU A 25 2.22 2.79 -4.90
C LEU A 25 2.08 2.43 -6.37
N ALA A 26 1.36 1.34 -6.64
CA ALA A 26 0.98 0.92 -7.99
C ALA A 26 -0.43 0.32 -7.97
N TRP A 27 -1.13 0.44 -9.09
CA TRP A 27 -2.37 -0.30 -9.31
C TRP A 27 -2.07 -1.72 -9.80
N TRP A 28 -2.77 -2.72 -9.29
CA TRP A 28 -2.83 -4.03 -9.94
C TRP A 28 -3.54 -3.92 -11.29
N ASP A 29 -4.72 -3.29 -11.24
CA ASP A 29 -5.49 -2.86 -12.40
C ASP A 29 -6.11 -1.50 -12.07
N ALA A 30 -6.08 -0.58 -13.02
CA ALA A 30 -6.55 0.78 -12.78
C ALA A 30 -8.08 0.84 -12.89
N PRO A 31 -8.78 1.38 -11.88
CA PRO A 31 -10.23 1.54 -11.96
C PRO A 31 -10.61 2.59 -13.02
N ALA A 32 -11.49 2.22 -13.95
CA ALA A 32 -11.99 3.12 -14.99
C ALA A 32 -12.74 4.35 -14.44
N THR A 33 -13.25 4.24 -13.21
CA THR A 33 -14.07 5.24 -12.51
C THR A 33 -13.26 6.29 -11.75
N ILE A 34 -11.94 6.09 -11.58
CA ILE A 34 -11.07 7.03 -10.85
C ILE A 34 -10.18 7.74 -11.87
N PRO A 35 -10.61 8.89 -12.41
CA PRO A 35 -9.82 9.66 -13.37
C PRO A 35 -8.71 10.46 -12.67
N GLY A 36 -7.50 10.45 -13.23
CA GLY A 36 -6.42 11.37 -12.86
C GLY A 36 -5.90 11.26 -11.41
N PRO A 37 -5.14 12.25 -10.91
CA PRO A 37 -4.61 12.24 -9.55
C PRO A 37 -5.71 12.57 -8.55
N THR A 38 -6.49 11.56 -8.18
CA THR A 38 -7.63 11.68 -7.26
C THR A 38 -7.47 10.86 -5.99
N LEU A 39 -6.43 10.02 -5.90
CA LEU A 39 -6.09 9.35 -4.65
C LEU A 39 -5.18 10.23 -3.79
N ALA A 40 -5.37 10.20 -2.49
CA ALA A 40 -4.45 10.79 -1.52
C ALA A 40 -4.36 9.93 -0.27
N LEU A 41 -3.37 10.20 0.57
CA LEU A 41 -3.38 9.73 1.96
C LEU A 41 -4.21 10.72 2.79
N ALA A 42 -5.05 10.20 3.68
CA ALA A 42 -5.70 11.01 4.68
C ALA A 42 -4.64 11.71 5.54
N SER A 43 -4.85 12.99 5.82
CA SER A 43 -3.94 13.82 6.60
C SER A 43 -4.70 14.47 7.74
N ASP A 44 -4.16 14.36 8.95
CA ASP A 44 -4.74 14.98 10.13
C ASP A 44 -4.55 16.50 10.06
N GLY A 45 -5.65 17.23 9.85
CA GLY A 45 -5.69 18.69 9.90
C GLY A 45 -5.10 19.42 8.69
N ALA A 46 -4.65 18.71 7.64
CA ALA A 46 -4.16 19.30 6.40
C ALA A 46 -4.97 18.78 5.20
N GLU A 47 -4.97 19.54 4.09
CA GLU A 47 -5.61 19.11 2.85
C GLU A 47 -4.84 17.90 2.25
N PRO A 48 -5.53 16.79 1.92
CA PRO A 48 -4.89 15.63 1.32
C PRO A 48 -4.19 15.97 0.00
N LYS A 49 -2.93 15.54 -0.15
CA LYS A 49 -2.15 15.75 -1.37
C LYS A 49 -2.45 14.66 -2.40
N PRO A 50 -3.07 14.98 -3.56
CA PRO A 50 -3.41 13.98 -4.55
C PRO A 50 -2.18 13.41 -5.27
N PHE A 51 -2.26 12.15 -5.65
CA PHE A 51 -1.30 11.42 -6.47
C PHE A 51 -2.01 10.44 -7.41
N SER A 52 -1.33 10.02 -8.48
CA SER A 52 -1.85 9.08 -9.48
C SER A 52 -0.91 7.88 -9.61
N PRO A 53 -1.18 6.76 -8.91
CA PRO A 53 -0.44 5.52 -9.09
C PRO A 53 -0.58 5.02 -10.53
N GLN A 54 0.47 4.39 -11.05
CA GLN A 54 0.47 3.77 -12.37
C GLN A 54 0.18 2.27 -12.26
N VAL A 55 -0.36 1.66 -13.32
CA VAL A 55 -0.59 0.20 -13.35
C VAL A 55 0.76 -0.51 -13.33
N MET A 56 0.94 -1.37 -12.33
CA MET A 56 2.11 -2.22 -12.13
C MET A 56 3.46 -1.46 -12.14
N ASN A 57 3.45 -0.17 -11.78
CA ASN A 57 4.64 0.68 -11.78
C ASN A 57 4.72 1.51 -10.48
N PHE A 58 5.73 1.21 -9.67
CA PHE A 58 5.96 1.73 -8.32
C PHE A 58 6.73 3.07 -8.28
N THR A 59 6.58 3.92 -9.29
CA THR A 59 7.22 5.25 -9.34
C THR A 59 6.51 6.29 -8.48
N THR A 60 5.20 6.13 -8.26
CA THR A 60 4.42 7.04 -7.42
C THR A 60 4.78 6.86 -5.96
N THR A 61 5.20 7.93 -5.30
CA THR A 61 5.58 7.91 -3.89
C THR A 61 4.67 8.79 -3.03
N ALA A 62 4.37 8.32 -1.81
CA ALA A 62 3.68 9.10 -0.80
C ALA A 62 4.31 8.83 0.57
N ARG A 63 4.35 9.85 1.44
CA ARG A 63 4.87 9.70 2.81
C ARG A 63 3.69 9.42 3.75
N ASN A 64 3.75 8.31 4.48
CA ASN A 64 2.76 7.93 5.48
C ASN A 64 3.31 8.10 6.89
N ARG A 65 2.45 8.53 7.81
CA ARG A 65 2.69 8.47 9.25
C ARG A 65 1.77 7.41 9.85
N GLY A 66 2.33 6.59 10.73
CA GLY A 66 1.65 5.48 11.38
C GLY A 66 1.76 4.15 10.63
N ASP A 67 1.17 3.13 11.25
CA ASP A 67 1.19 1.74 10.79
C ASP A 67 0.05 1.40 9.81
N VAL A 68 -0.82 2.37 9.50
CA VAL A 68 -1.92 2.21 8.56
C VAL A 68 -1.87 3.35 7.54
N ALA A 69 -1.93 3.01 6.26
CA ALA A 69 -2.13 3.96 5.18
C ALA A 69 -3.63 4.07 4.88
N ASN A 70 -4.23 5.19 5.29
CA ASN A 70 -5.63 5.49 4.99
C ASN A 70 -5.69 6.28 3.68
N LEU A 71 -6.22 5.65 2.64
CA LEU A 71 -6.37 6.21 1.31
C LEU A 71 -7.75 6.83 1.16
N VAL A 72 -7.79 8.03 0.59
CA VAL A 72 -9.01 8.75 0.27
C VAL A 72 -9.07 9.05 -1.23
N VAL A 73 -10.27 9.16 -1.77
CA VAL A 73 -10.53 9.54 -3.15
C VAL A 73 -11.22 10.91 -3.21
N LYS A 74 -10.78 11.75 -4.14
CA LYS A 74 -11.37 13.05 -4.41
C LYS A 74 -12.63 12.87 -5.26
N GLU A 75 -13.76 13.31 -4.72
CA GLU A 75 -15.02 13.44 -5.43
C GLU A 75 -15.35 14.91 -5.66
N ILE A 76 -15.81 15.22 -6.88
CA ILE A 76 -16.26 16.56 -7.24
C ILE A 76 -17.75 16.45 -7.49
N SER A 77 -18.55 17.10 -6.65
CA SER A 77 -19.99 17.20 -6.81
C SER A 77 -20.37 18.63 -7.16
N LYS A 78 -21.33 18.80 -8.07
CA LYS A 78 -21.92 20.12 -8.34
C LYS A 78 -22.94 20.41 -7.27
N ASP A 79 -22.74 21.48 -6.50
CA ASP A 79 -23.75 21.93 -5.56
C ASP A 79 -24.95 22.49 -6.35
N PRO A 80 -26.16 21.89 -6.24
CA PRO A 80 -27.34 22.33 -6.97
C PRO A 80 -27.82 23.73 -6.55
N LYS A 81 -27.34 24.28 -5.43
CA LYS A 81 -27.75 25.61 -4.92
C LYS A 81 -26.73 26.72 -5.18
N ALA A 82 -25.44 26.41 -5.16
CA ALA A 82 -24.38 27.40 -5.29
C ALA A 82 -23.77 27.49 -6.70
N GLY A 83 -24.04 26.50 -7.57
CA GLY A 83 -23.43 26.42 -8.91
C GLY A 83 -21.90 26.27 -8.89
N LYS A 84 -21.31 26.04 -7.71
CA LYS A 84 -19.88 25.85 -7.50
C LYS A 84 -19.60 24.36 -7.26
N ASP A 85 -18.48 23.91 -7.79
CA ASP A 85 -17.98 22.56 -7.57
C ASP A 85 -17.55 22.41 -6.11
N THR A 86 -18.10 21.40 -5.43
CA THR A 86 -17.74 21.01 -4.08
C THR A 86 -16.80 19.82 -4.14
N ILE A 87 -15.62 19.97 -3.54
CA ILE A 87 -14.62 18.90 -3.42
C ILE A 87 -14.85 18.19 -2.10
N THR A 88 -14.97 16.86 -2.15
CA THR A 88 -15.07 16.01 -0.96
C THR A 88 -14.05 14.88 -1.05
N TRP A 89 -13.45 14.54 0.09
CA TRP A 89 -12.49 13.44 0.20
C TRP A 89 -13.15 12.28 0.92
N ASN A 90 -13.41 11.19 0.20
CA ASN A 90 -14.10 10.02 0.73
C ASN A 90 -13.11 8.90 1.05
N PRO A 91 -13.28 8.17 2.16
CA PRO A 91 -12.48 6.98 2.45
C PRO A 91 -12.57 5.96 1.31
N PHE A 92 -11.41 5.49 0.86
CA PHE A 92 -11.31 4.57 -0.27
C PHE A 92 -10.74 3.20 0.13
N ALA A 93 -9.65 3.19 0.91
CA ALA A 93 -9.04 1.95 1.41
C ALA A 93 -8.21 2.23 2.68
N SER A 94 -8.05 1.21 3.53
CA SER A 94 -7.09 1.23 4.63
C SER A 94 -6.14 0.05 4.48
N VAL A 95 -4.83 0.32 4.52
CA VAL A 95 -3.79 -0.69 4.29
C VAL A 95 -2.89 -0.77 5.51
N ASN A 96 -2.85 -1.94 6.14
CA ASN A 96 -1.89 -2.21 7.22
C ASN A 96 -0.48 -2.31 6.65
N LEU A 97 0.46 -1.60 7.28
CA LEU A 97 1.84 -1.50 6.83
C LEU A 97 2.74 -2.42 7.69
N PRO A 98 3.58 -3.26 7.07
CA PRO A 98 4.57 -4.07 7.78
C PRO A 98 5.47 -3.19 8.66
N LYS A 99 5.80 -3.67 9.86
CA LYS A 99 6.73 -3.00 10.78
C LYS A 99 8.18 -3.13 10.31
N GLY A 100 8.99 -2.11 10.60
CA GLY A 100 10.46 -2.17 10.45
C GLY A 100 11.07 -1.71 9.13
N ASP A 101 10.26 -1.38 8.10
CA ASP A 101 10.79 -0.91 6.81
C ASP A 101 10.49 0.58 6.56
N ASP A 102 11.49 1.35 6.16
CA ASP A 102 11.32 2.79 5.88
C ASP A 102 10.69 3.04 4.50
N THR A 103 10.80 2.07 3.60
CA THR A 103 10.16 2.12 2.28
C THR A 103 9.40 0.83 2.00
N LEU A 104 8.14 0.96 1.61
CA LEU A 104 7.22 -0.15 1.36
C LEU A 104 6.63 -0.03 -0.04
N GLY A 105 6.42 -1.18 -0.68
CA GLY A 105 5.60 -1.26 -1.89
C GLY A 105 4.15 -1.50 -1.51
N VAL A 106 3.22 -0.83 -2.20
CA VAL A 106 1.79 -0.98 -1.99
C VAL A 106 1.12 -1.24 -3.33
N ILE A 107 0.54 -2.43 -3.49
CA ILE A 107 -0.35 -2.75 -4.60
C ILE A 107 -1.76 -2.39 -4.19
N LEU A 108 -2.39 -1.56 -5.01
CA LEU A 108 -3.79 -1.15 -4.87
C LEU A 108 -4.66 -2.02 -5.77
N LEU A 109 -5.79 -2.46 -5.24
CA LEU A 109 -6.81 -3.23 -5.92
C LEU A 109 -8.13 -2.48 -5.82
N THR A 110 -9.04 -2.74 -6.75
CA THR A 110 -10.40 -2.22 -6.68
C THR A 110 -11.42 -3.33 -6.77
N ASP A 111 -12.62 -3.06 -6.27
CA ASP A 111 -13.77 -3.88 -6.59
C ASP A 111 -14.16 -3.73 -8.07
N THR A 112 -15.00 -4.64 -8.57
CA THR A 112 -15.43 -4.64 -9.98
C THR A 112 -16.16 -3.35 -10.39
N ALA A 113 -16.67 -2.58 -9.43
CA ALA A 113 -17.32 -1.30 -9.67
C ALA A 113 -16.35 -0.10 -9.63
N GLY A 114 -15.09 -0.29 -9.24
CA GLY A 114 -14.09 0.76 -9.07
C GLY A 114 -14.45 1.79 -7.98
N LYS A 115 -15.31 1.43 -7.03
CA LYS A 115 -15.81 2.32 -5.97
C LYS A 115 -15.15 2.06 -4.62
N LYS A 116 -14.67 0.84 -4.40
CA LYS A 116 -13.97 0.45 -3.16
C LYS A 116 -12.58 -0.03 -3.48
N GLY A 117 -11.63 0.41 -2.66
CA GLY A 117 -10.24 0.00 -2.76
C GLY A 117 -9.89 -1.06 -1.73
N ALA A 118 -8.89 -1.86 -2.06
CA ALA A 118 -8.11 -2.60 -1.10
C ALA A 118 -6.62 -2.36 -1.41
N GLY A 119 -5.76 -2.65 -0.45
CA GLY A 119 -4.32 -2.63 -0.69
C GLY A 119 -3.61 -3.78 -0.03
N ARG A 120 -2.41 -4.08 -0.55
CA ARG A 120 -1.46 -5.01 0.01
C ARG A 120 -0.10 -4.33 0.05
N ALA A 121 0.41 -4.15 1.25
CA ALA A 121 1.74 -3.63 1.49
C ALA A 121 2.74 -4.78 1.62
N PHE A 122 3.96 -4.58 1.13
CA PHE A 122 5.07 -5.52 1.23
C PHE A 122 6.40 -4.76 1.31
N SER A 123 7.41 -5.44 1.87
CA SER A 123 8.78 -4.94 1.90
C SER A 123 9.35 -4.90 0.49
N ILE A 124 9.90 -3.78 0.03
CA ILE A 124 10.66 -3.70 -1.23
C ILE A 124 12.16 -3.90 -1.04
N ASP A 125 12.60 -4.13 0.21
CA ASP A 125 13.97 -4.51 0.50
C ASP A 125 14.30 -5.77 -0.31
N PRO A 126 15.29 -5.76 -1.21
CA PRO A 126 15.59 -6.90 -2.08
C PRO A 126 15.93 -8.19 -1.30
N THR A 127 16.28 -8.09 -0.02
CA THR A 127 16.56 -9.23 0.87
C THR A 127 15.30 -9.82 1.53
N LYS A 128 14.21 -9.05 1.61
CA LYS A 128 12.93 -9.45 2.23
C LYS A 128 11.78 -9.49 1.24
N PHE A 129 11.91 -8.78 0.13
CA PHE A 129 10.94 -8.72 -0.95
C PHE A 129 10.77 -10.16 -1.42
N PRO A 130 9.56 -10.72 -1.32
CA PRO A 130 9.32 -11.99 -1.96
C PRO A 130 9.51 -11.69 -3.44
N MET A 131 10.66 -12.09 -3.99
CA MET A 131 10.79 -12.28 -5.43
C MET A 131 9.55 -13.08 -5.78
N GLY A 132 8.58 -12.42 -6.42
CA GLY A 132 7.29 -13.03 -6.69
C GLY A 132 7.51 -14.36 -7.38
N SER A 133 6.50 -15.22 -7.38
CA SER A 133 6.65 -16.51 -8.02
C SER A 133 7.08 -16.33 -9.49
N VAL A 134 8.25 -16.84 -9.86
CA VAL A 134 8.72 -16.90 -11.24
C VAL A 134 7.96 -18.02 -11.92
N ARG A 135 7.28 -17.71 -13.04
CA ARG A 135 6.64 -18.70 -13.90
C ARG A 135 7.56 -19.02 -15.08
N LEU A 136 8.16 -20.20 -15.05
CA LEU A 136 8.97 -20.75 -16.13
C LEU A 136 8.09 -21.63 -17.04
N VAL A 137 8.04 -21.30 -18.33
CA VAL A 137 7.43 -22.16 -19.36
C VAL A 137 8.57 -22.90 -20.08
N ASN A 138 8.72 -24.20 -19.81
CA ASN A 138 9.78 -24.98 -20.43
C ASN A 138 9.31 -25.52 -21.80
N LEU A 139 9.70 -24.83 -22.87
CA LEU A 139 9.44 -25.23 -24.25
C LEU A 139 10.53 -26.14 -24.84
N THR A 140 11.55 -26.50 -24.05
CA THR A 140 12.61 -27.41 -24.49
C THR A 140 12.18 -28.87 -24.32
N ASN A 141 12.94 -29.78 -24.92
CA ASN A 141 12.84 -31.23 -24.73
C ASN A 141 13.68 -31.74 -23.52
N HIS A 142 14.26 -30.83 -22.74
CA HIS A 142 15.10 -31.17 -21.58
C HIS A 142 14.50 -30.66 -20.28
N GLN A 143 14.89 -31.26 -19.17
CA GLN A 143 14.52 -30.78 -17.84
C GLN A 143 15.39 -29.59 -17.45
N LEU A 144 14.77 -28.53 -16.92
CA LEU A 144 15.46 -27.35 -16.42
C LEU A 144 15.39 -27.30 -14.89
N LEU A 145 16.48 -26.90 -14.25
CA LEU A 145 16.50 -26.63 -12.82
C LEU A 145 16.32 -25.13 -12.59
N LEU A 146 15.26 -24.75 -11.88
CA LEU A 146 15.00 -23.38 -11.48
C LEU A 146 15.41 -23.21 -10.01
N GLY A 147 16.38 -22.33 -9.75
CA GLY A 147 16.84 -22.01 -8.39
C GLY A 147 16.45 -20.59 -7.98
N MET A 148 15.85 -20.44 -6.80
CA MET A 148 15.57 -19.15 -6.19
C MET A 148 15.55 -19.25 -4.67
N ASP A 149 16.19 -18.30 -3.98
CA ASP A 149 16.24 -18.23 -2.51
C ASP A 149 16.69 -19.54 -1.84
N GLY A 150 17.77 -20.15 -2.36
CA GLY A 150 18.32 -21.41 -1.84
C GLY A 150 17.43 -22.64 -2.07
N ARG A 151 16.26 -22.48 -2.71
CA ARG A 151 15.35 -23.57 -3.10
C ARG A 151 15.45 -23.83 -4.58
N THR A 152 15.27 -25.10 -4.95
CA THR A 152 15.26 -25.52 -6.35
C THR A 152 13.97 -26.25 -6.68
N VAL A 153 13.49 -26.06 -7.91
CA VAL A 153 12.39 -26.83 -8.47
C VAL A 153 12.74 -27.28 -9.87
N LEU A 154 12.28 -28.47 -10.23
CA LEU A 154 12.46 -29.01 -11.56
C LEU A 154 11.31 -28.58 -12.48
N ALA A 155 11.65 -28.01 -13.63
CA ALA A 155 10.72 -27.72 -14.71
C ALA A 155 10.88 -28.78 -15.81
N THR A 156 9.93 -29.72 -15.84
CA THR A 156 9.87 -30.77 -16.87
C THR A 156 9.65 -30.16 -18.26
N ALA A 157 10.20 -30.80 -19.29
CA ALA A 157 9.95 -30.47 -20.68
C ALA A 157 8.45 -30.33 -20.98
N GLY A 158 8.07 -29.34 -21.77
CA GLY A 158 6.69 -29.05 -22.17
C GLY A 158 5.77 -28.54 -21.06
N ASN A 159 6.27 -28.34 -19.83
CA ASN A 159 5.46 -27.95 -18.69
C ASN A 159 5.75 -26.53 -18.22
N THR A 160 4.81 -26.00 -17.44
CA THR A 160 4.97 -24.71 -16.77
C THR A 160 5.15 -24.93 -15.27
N VAL A 161 6.15 -24.26 -14.68
CA VAL A 161 6.42 -24.31 -13.24
C VAL A 161 6.46 -22.91 -12.68
N THR A 162 5.82 -22.73 -11.52
CA THR A 162 5.77 -21.47 -10.78
C THR A 162 6.49 -21.65 -9.44
N HIS A 163 7.49 -20.80 -9.14
CA HIS A 163 8.31 -20.92 -7.92
C HIS A 163 8.73 -19.56 -7.32
N PRO A 164 8.58 -19.33 -6.00
CA PRO A 164 8.05 -20.26 -5.01
C PRO A 164 6.53 -20.35 -5.21
N ARG A 165 5.92 -21.49 -4.86
CA ARG A 165 4.46 -21.56 -4.79
C ARG A 165 4.04 -20.79 -3.54
N ILE A 166 3.62 -19.55 -3.73
CA ILE A 166 2.89 -18.81 -2.71
C ILE A 166 1.43 -19.05 -3.11
N PHE A 167 0.69 -19.76 -2.23
CA PHE A 167 -0.65 -20.35 -2.43
C PHE A 167 -0.66 -21.75 -3.09
#